data_AF-P20015-F1
#
_entry.id   AF-P20015-F1
#
_cell.length_a   1.000
_cell.length_b   1.000
_cell.length_c   1.000
_cell.angle_alpha   90.00
_cell.angle_beta   90.00
_cell.angle_gamma   90.00
#
_symmetry.space_group_name_H-M   'P 1'
#
loop_
_entity.id
_entity.type
_entity.pdbx_description
1 polymer ?
#
loop_
_entity_poly.entity_id
_entity_poly.type
_entity_poly.pdbx_seq_one_letter_code
_entity_poly.pdbx_strand_id
1 'polypeptide(L)'
;EFIEQDAVVTISATQEDAPWGLARISSQEPGGTTYTYDDSAGTGTCAYIIDTGIYTNHTDFGGRAKFLKNFAGDGQDTDGNGHGTHVAGTVGGTTYGVAKKTSLFAVKVLDANGQGSNSGVIAGMDFVTKDASSQNCPKGVVVNMSLGGPSSSAVNRAAAEITSAGLFLAVAAGNEATDASSSSPASEESACTVGATDKTDTLAEYSNFGSVVDLLAPGTDIKSTWNDGRTKIISGTSMASPHVAGLGAYFLGLGQKVQGLCDYMVEKGLKDVIQSVPSDTANVLINNGEGSA
;
A
#
# COMPACT_ATOMS: atom_id res chain seq x y z
N GLU A 1 24.00 -12.97 33.13
CA GLU A 1 22.53 -13.07 33.09
C GLU A 1 22.10 -12.21 31.91
N PHE A 2 21.49 -12.82 30.89
CA PHE A 2 21.02 -12.09 29.71
C PHE A 2 19.51 -11.89 29.86
N ILE A 3 19.08 -10.64 29.81
CA ILE A 3 17.68 -10.26 29.59
C ILE A 3 17.61 -9.90 28.11
N GLU A 4 17.22 -10.85 27.27
CA GLU A 4 16.84 -10.58 25.88
C GLU A 4 15.31 -10.62 25.77
N GLN A 5 14.77 -9.73 24.94
CA GLN A 5 13.37 -9.82 24.54
C GLN A 5 13.19 -11.07 23.67
N ASP A 6 12.13 -11.84 23.93
CA ASP A 6 11.81 -13.04 23.13
C ASP A 6 11.82 -12.73 21.62
N ALA A 7 12.55 -13.54 20.87
CA ALA A 7 12.58 -13.50 19.41
C ALA A 7 11.67 -14.58 18.83
N VAL A 8 10.84 -14.23 17.86
CA VAL A 8 10.07 -15.20 17.08
C VAL A 8 11.00 -15.80 16.03
N VAL A 9 11.23 -17.11 16.07
CA VAL A 9 11.93 -17.86 15.01
C VAL A 9 10.89 -18.37 14.01
N THR A 10 11.05 -18.03 12.73
CA THR A 10 10.10 -18.39 11.68
C THR A 10 10.79 -19.01 10.46
N ILE A 11 9.99 -19.54 9.53
CA ILE A 11 10.45 -20.12 8.26
C ILE A 11 10.21 -19.06 7.17
N SER A 12 11.27 -18.55 6.57
CA SER A 12 11.17 -17.70 5.38
C SER A 12 10.84 -18.55 4.15
N ALA A 13 10.01 -17.99 3.27
CA ALA A 13 9.73 -18.48 1.93
C ALA A 13 10.39 -17.56 0.89
N THR A 14 10.74 -18.11 -0.27
CA THR A 14 11.31 -17.35 -1.38
C THR A 14 10.51 -17.60 -2.65
N GLN A 15 10.06 -16.51 -3.27
CA GLN A 15 9.50 -16.53 -4.63
C GLN A 15 10.62 -16.24 -5.62
N GLU A 16 10.90 -17.20 -6.49
CA GLU A 16 11.75 -17.01 -7.68
C GLU A 16 11.04 -16.17 -8.74
N ASP A 17 11.81 -15.50 -9.60
CA ASP A 17 11.31 -14.65 -10.70
C ASP A 17 10.27 -13.60 -10.24
N ALA A 18 10.50 -13.01 -9.07
CA ALA A 18 9.64 -11.98 -8.51
C ALA A 18 9.67 -10.70 -9.38
N PRO A 19 8.53 -9.98 -9.53
CA PRO A 19 8.54 -8.62 -10.08
C PRO A 19 9.53 -7.75 -9.32
N TRP A 20 10.21 -6.85 -10.04
CA TRP A 20 11.31 -6.07 -9.49
C TRP A 20 10.94 -5.31 -8.21
N GLY A 21 9.70 -4.79 -8.12
CA GLY A 21 9.22 -4.08 -6.93
C GLY A 21 9.20 -4.96 -5.69
N LEU A 22 8.73 -6.21 -5.80
CA LEU A 22 8.79 -7.18 -4.71
C LEU A 22 10.24 -7.54 -4.37
N ALA A 23 11.05 -7.83 -5.39
CA ALA A 23 12.45 -8.18 -5.17
C ALA A 23 13.23 -7.06 -4.48
N ARG A 24 12.95 -5.80 -4.84
CA ARG A 24 13.64 -4.62 -4.30
C ARG A 24 13.35 -4.41 -2.82
N ILE A 25 12.12 -4.63 -2.37
CA ILE A 25 11.73 -4.44 -0.96
C ILE A 25 12.19 -5.59 -0.04
N SER A 26 12.78 -6.67 -0.60
CA SER A 26 13.40 -7.77 0.15
C SER A 26 14.89 -7.93 -0.14
N SER A 27 15.55 -6.85 -0.60
CA SER A 27 16.97 -6.85 -0.96
C SER A 27 17.65 -5.60 -0.39
N GLN A 28 18.93 -5.70 -0.03
CA GLN A 28 19.73 -4.53 0.36
C GLN A 28 20.08 -3.68 -0.87
N GLU A 29 20.46 -4.34 -1.96
CA GLU A 29 20.86 -3.71 -3.22
C GLU A 29 19.80 -3.94 -4.32
N PRO A 30 19.71 -3.06 -5.34
CA PRO A 30 18.85 -3.27 -6.49
C PRO A 30 19.34 -4.42 -7.38
N GLY A 31 18.47 -4.89 -8.28
CA GLY A 31 18.79 -5.96 -9.25
C GLY A 31 18.50 -7.39 -8.77
N GLY A 32 17.98 -7.55 -7.56
CA GLY A 32 17.43 -8.82 -7.08
C GLY A 32 16.29 -9.33 -7.97
N THR A 33 16.14 -10.65 -8.05
CA THR A 33 15.09 -11.34 -8.83
C THR A 33 14.21 -12.23 -7.96
N THR A 34 14.47 -12.28 -6.65
CA THR A 34 13.74 -13.09 -5.68
C THR A 34 13.03 -12.21 -4.67
N TYR A 35 11.85 -12.64 -4.22
CA TYR A 35 11.18 -12.04 -3.08
C TYR A 35 11.20 -13.00 -1.90
N THR A 36 12.00 -12.70 -0.88
CA THR A 36 12.08 -13.48 0.36
C THR A 36 11.21 -12.83 1.42
N TYR A 37 10.37 -13.61 2.08
CA TYR A 37 9.38 -13.15 3.04
C TYR A 37 9.09 -14.22 4.09
N ASP A 38 8.69 -13.82 5.29
CA ASP A 38 8.18 -14.74 6.29
C ASP A 38 6.89 -15.45 5.84
N ASP A 39 6.75 -16.75 6.10
CA ASP A 39 5.58 -17.53 5.65
C ASP A 39 4.26 -17.09 6.32
N SER A 40 4.27 -16.28 7.39
CA SER A 40 3.02 -15.63 7.84
C SER A 40 2.37 -14.84 6.70
N ALA A 41 3.17 -14.17 5.86
CA ALA A 41 2.74 -13.45 4.65
C ALA A 41 1.46 -12.60 4.83
N GLY A 42 1.27 -11.98 6.00
CA GLY A 42 0.06 -11.21 6.34
C GLY A 42 -1.18 -12.05 6.67
N THR A 43 -1.02 -13.28 7.13
CA THR A 43 -2.14 -14.12 7.59
C THR A 43 -2.87 -13.46 8.74
N GLY A 44 -4.19 -13.40 8.66
CA GLY A 44 -5.05 -12.81 9.70
C GLY A 44 -5.16 -11.29 9.65
N THR A 45 -4.59 -10.63 8.63
CA THR A 45 -4.83 -9.21 8.35
C THR A 45 -5.88 -9.03 7.27
N CYS A 46 -6.44 -7.81 7.20
CA CYS A 46 -7.28 -7.37 6.10
C CYS A 46 -6.75 -6.08 5.50
N ALA A 47 -6.83 -5.96 4.18
CA ALA A 47 -6.46 -4.78 3.44
C ALA A 47 -7.68 -4.21 2.71
N TYR A 48 -8.10 -3.01 3.11
CA TYR A 48 -9.11 -2.24 2.39
C TYR A 48 -8.46 -1.45 1.27
N ILE A 49 -9.07 -1.55 0.09
CA ILE A 49 -8.66 -0.84 -1.12
C ILE A 49 -9.77 0.17 -1.44
N ILE A 50 -9.54 1.43 -1.08
CA ILE A 50 -10.44 2.54 -1.39
C ILE A 50 -10.02 3.11 -2.76
N ASP A 51 -10.68 2.68 -3.84
CA ASP A 51 -10.20 2.90 -5.21
C ASP A 51 -11.34 2.74 -6.26
N THR A 52 -11.06 2.28 -7.48
CA THR A 52 -12.03 2.00 -8.56
C THR A 52 -12.80 0.70 -8.38
N GLY A 53 -12.56 -0.04 -7.29
CA GLY A 53 -13.08 -1.38 -7.01
C GLY A 53 -12.00 -2.45 -7.14
N ILE A 54 -12.39 -3.73 -7.06
CA ILE A 54 -11.51 -4.88 -7.35
C ILE A 54 -12.30 -5.85 -8.23
N TYR A 55 -11.69 -6.37 -9.30
CA TYR A 55 -12.18 -7.55 -10.01
C TYR A 55 -11.89 -8.80 -9.15
N THR A 56 -12.79 -9.11 -8.22
CA THR A 56 -12.58 -10.10 -7.15
C THR A 56 -12.35 -11.53 -7.64
N ASN A 57 -12.78 -11.85 -8.86
CA ASN A 57 -12.59 -13.16 -9.48
C ASN A 57 -11.19 -13.36 -10.10
N HIS A 58 -10.26 -12.41 -9.98
CA HIS A 58 -8.89 -12.61 -10.43
C HIS A 58 -8.25 -13.81 -9.71
N THR A 59 -7.76 -14.79 -10.46
CA THR A 59 -7.24 -16.05 -9.91
C THR A 59 -6.07 -15.83 -8.94
N ASP A 60 -5.24 -14.81 -9.19
CA ASP A 60 -4.12 -14.42 -8.31
C ASP A 60 -4.55 -14.00 -6.89
N PHE A 61 -5.82 -13.66 -6.66
CA PHE A 61 -6.32 -13.37 -5.30
C PHE A 61 -6.67 -14.65 -4.52
N GLY A 62 -6.76 -15.82 -5.18
CA GLY A 62 -7.04 -17.09 -4.51
C GLY A 62 -8.33 -17.11 -3.70
N GLY A 63 -9.34 -16.33 -4.11
CA GLY A 63 -10.63 -16.21 -3.39
C GLY A 63 -10.60 -15.31 -2.14
N ARG A 64 -9.49 -14.61 -1.87
CA ARG A 64 -9.35 -13.70 -0.71
C ARG A 64 -9.91 -12.29 -0.95
N ALA A 65 -10.25 -11.95 -2.19
CA ALA A 65 -10.83 -10.65 -2.55
C ALA A 65 -12.35 -10.64 -2.42
N LYS A 66 -12.90 -9.59 -1.80
CA LYS A 66 -14.35 -9.37 -1.63
C LYS A 66 -14.72 -7.94 -1.96
N PHE A 67 -15.87 -7.76 -2.61
CA PHE A 67 -16.45 -6.44 -2.82
C PHE A 67 -17.35 -6.09 -1.63
N LEU A 68 -17.12 -4.95 -0.99
CA LEU A 68 -17.88 -4.53 0.19
C LEU A 68 -18.91 -3.46 -0.14
N LYS A 69 -18.48 -2.37 -0.79
CA LYS A 69 -19.35 -1.21 -1.00
C LYS A 69 -18.93 -0.36 -2.19
N ASN A 70 -19.94 0.26 -2.83
CA ASN A 70 -19.78 1.21 -3.93
C ASN A 70 -20.34 2.58 -3.53
N PHE A 71 -19.49 3.60 -3.65
CA PHE A 71 -19.78 5.03 -3.48
C PHE A 71 -19.43 5.85 -4.73
N ALA A 72 -18.95 5.21 -5.80
CA ALA A 72 -18.71 5.87 -7.10
C ALA A 72 -20.01 6.27 -7.81
N GLY A 73 -21.14 5.63 -7.45
CA GLY A 73 -22.46 5.98 -7.96
C GLY A 73 -22.73 5.52 -9.41
N ASP A 74 -21.88 4.65 -9.96
CA ASP A 74 -21.99 4.11 -11.32
C ASP A 74 -22.87 2.83 -11.41
N GLY A 75 -23.29 2.30 -10.26
CA GLY A 75 -24.12 1.09 -10.17
C GLY A 75 -23.39 -0.22 -10.49
N GLN A 76 -22.06 -0.22 -10.55
CA GLN A 76 -21.25 -1.40 -10.85
C GLN A 76 -20.42 -1.83 -9.65
N ASP A 77 -20.80 -2.95 -9.03
CA ASP A 77 -20.09 -3.53 -7.88
C ASP A 77 -18.88 -4.38 -8.31
N THR A 78 -18.03 -3.80 -9.15
CA THR A 78 -16.78 -4.37 -9.68
C THR A 78 -15.81 -3.24 -10.03
N ASP A 79 -14.56 -3.59 -10.31
CA ASP A 79 -13.62 -2.65 -10.91
C ASP A 79 -13.93 -2.45 -12.40
N GLY A 80 -14.34 -1.24 -12.78
CA GLY A 80 -14.58 -0.86 -14.17
C GLY A 80 -13.36 -0.25 -14.88
N ASN A 81 -12.30 0.08 -14.12
CA ASN A 81 -11.11 0.77 -14.64
C ASN A 81 -9.91 -0.18 -14.75
N GLY A 82 -9.67 -0.97 -13.70
CA GLY A 82 -8.52 -1.86 -13.52
C GLY A 82 -7.49 -1.35 -12.51
N HIS A 83 -7.52 -0.05 -12.18
CA HIS A 83 -6.58 0.56 -11.23
C HIS A 83 -6.66 -0.06 -9.83
N GLY A 84 -7.84 -0.12 -9.22
CA GLY A 84 -8.02 -0.73 -7.90
C GLY A 84 -7.68 -2.23 -7.87
N THR A 85 -7.92 -2.96 -8.97
CA THR A 85 -7.46 -4.34 -9.12
C THR A 85 -5.94 -4.45 -9.15
N HIS A 86 -5.24 -3.53 -9.83
CA HIS A 86 -3.78 -3.48 -9.85
C HIS A 86 -3.19 -3.21 -8.47
N VAL A 87 -3.74 -2.21 -7.79
CA VAL A 87 -3.42 -1.84 -6.41
C VAL A 87 -3.61 -3.03 -5.46
N ALA A 88 -4.77 -3.70 -5.52
CA ALA A 88 -5.06 -4.88 -4.70
C ALA A 88 -4.07 -6.03 -4.93
N GLY A 89 -3.65 -6.24 -6.19
CA GLY A 89 -2.63 -7.22 -6.55
C GLY A 89 -1.28 -6.94 -5.91
N THR A 90 -0.86 -5.67 -5.87
CA THR A 90 0.41 -5.28 -5.25
C THR A 90 0.36 -5.41 -3.73
N VAL A 91 -0.80 -5.17 -3.11
CA VAL A 91 -0.98 -5.40 -1.66
C VAL A 91 -0.92 -6.89 -1.33
N GLY A 92 -1.73 -7.71 -2.01
CA GLY A 92 -2.04 -9.05 -1.54
C GLY A 92 -2.27 -10.11 -2.61
N GLY A 93 -1.90 -9.90 -3.87
CA GLY A 93 -1.87 -10.95 -4.89
C GLY A 93 -0.90 -12.07 -4.52
N THR A 94 -1.18 -13.30 -4.95
CA THR A 94 -0.28 -14.45 -4.72
C THR A 94 1.04 -14.27 -5.46
N THR A 95 1.00 -13.81 -6.72
CA THR A 95 2.20 -13.62 -7.55
C THR A 95 2.80 -12.22 -7.38
N TYR A 96 1.96 -11.20 -7.25
CA TYR A 96 2.36 -9.78 -7.31
C TYR A 96 2.33 -9.07 -5.95
N GLY A 97 1.77 -9.71 -4.92
CA GLY A 97 1.54 -9.07 -3.63
C GLY A 97 2.67 -9.24 -2.64
N VAL A 98 2.80 -8.24 -1.76
CA VAL A 98 3.67 -8.24 -0.57
C VAL A 98 3.08 -9.17 0.49
N ALA A 99 1.84 -8.93 0.93
CA ALA A 99 1.16 -9.73 1.96
C ALA A 99 0.27 -10.81 1.33
N LYS A 100 0.89 -11.87 0.82
CA LYS A 100 0.26 -12.92 -0.01
C LYS A 100 -0.90 -13.69 0.66
N LYS A 101 -1.11 -13.56 1.97
CA LYS A 101 -2.16 -14.22 2.75
C LYS A 101 -3.16 -13.24 3.39
N THR A 102 -3.05 -11.93 3.13
CA THR A 102 -4.04 -10.94 3.61
C THR A 102 -5.40 -11.08 2.91
N SER A 103 -6.50 -10.72 3.57
CA SER A 103 -7.80 -10.56 2.91
C SER A 103 -7.86 -9.22 2.17
N LEU A 104 -8.47 -9.18 0.98
CA LEU A 104 -8.57 -7.96 0.16
C LEU A 104 -10.02 -7.49 0.09
N PHE A 105 -10.30 -6.26 0.51
CA PHE A 105 -11.64 -5.70 0.59
C PHE A 105 -11.79 -4.47 -0.29
N ALA A 106 -12.67 -4.55 -1.29
CA ALA A 106 -12.91 -3.45 -2.22
C ALA A 106 -13.93 -2.46 -1.65
N VAL A 107 -13.55 -1.19 -1.58
CA VAL A 107 -14.46 -0.05 -1.36
C VAL A 107 -14.30 0.89 -2.53
N LYS A 108 -15.27 0.86 -3.43
CA LYS A 108 -15.21 1.61 -4.68
C LYS A 108 -15.68 3.04 -4.45
N VAL A 109 -14.80 4.01 -4.71
CA VAL A 109 -15.10 5.46 -4.63
C VAL A 109 -14.82 6.20 -5.94
N LEU A 110 -14.15 5.54 -6.89
CA LEU A 110 -13.89 6.04 -8.24
C LEU A 110 -14.63 5.17 -9.27
N ASP A 111 -15.14 5.79 -10.33
CA ASP A 111 -15.88 5.16 -11.42
C ASP A 111 -14.95 4.44 -12.42
N ALA A 112 -15.51 3.92 -13.52
CA ALA A 112 -14.74 3.27 -14.58
C ALA A 112 -13.72 4.20 -15.28
N ASN A 113 -13.91 5.52 -15.21
CA ASN A 113 -12.98 6.52 -15.75
C ASN A 113 -11.91 6.94 -14.73
N GLY A 114 -11.91 6.36 -13.53
CA GLY A 114 -10.99 6.75 -12.45
C GLY A 114 -11.40 8.04 -11.75
N GLN A 115 -12.66 8.47 -11.88
CA GLN A 115 -13.15 9.73 -11.31
C GLN A 115 -14.10 9.49 -10.15
N GLY A 116 -14.08 10.37 -9.16
CA GLY A 116 -14.99 10.34 -8.02
C GLY A 116 -15.12 11.70 -7.38
N SER A 117 -16.11 11.86 -6.50
CA SER A 117 -16.30 13.08 -5.73
C SER A 117 -15.66 12.96 -4.36
N ASN A 118 -15.25 14.09 -3.77
CA ASN A 118 -14.79 14.10 -2.37
C ASN A 118 -15.85 13.53 -1.42
N SER A 119 -17.15 13.74 -1.69
CA SER A 119 -18.22 13.15 -0.87
C SER A 119 -18.29 11.63 -0.99
N GLY A 120 -18.06 11.06 -2.18
CA GLY A 120 -17.97 9.62 -2.38
C GLY A 120 -16.73 9.02 -1.71
N VAL A 121 -15.58 9.70 -1.82
CA VAL A 121 -14.33 9.30 -1.15
C VAL A 121 -14.50 9.31 0.37
N ILE A 122 -14.99 10.40 0.95
CA ILE A 122 -15.24 10.52 2.40
C ILE A 122 -16.24 9.45 2.86
N ALA A 123 -17.32 9.21 2.11
CA ALA A 123 -18.28 8.15 2.46
C ALA A 123 -17.63 6.74 2.46
N GLY A 124 -16.70 6.48 1.54
CA GLY A 124 -15.89 5.26 1.54
C GLY A 124 -14.98 5.16 2.76
N MET A 125 -14.30 6.24 3.13
CA MET A 125 -13.44 6.31 4.31
C MET A 125 -14.25 6.06 5.59
N ASP A 126 -15.36 6.77 5.77
CA ASP A 126 -16.30 6.59 6.88
C ASP A 126 -16.83 5.16 6.98
N PHE A 127 -17.09 4.52 5.84
CA PHE A 127 -17.53 3.13 5.79
C PHE A 127 -16.43 2.21 6.30
N VAL A 128 -15.19 2.35 5.83
CA VAL A 128 -14.05 1.52 6.27
C VAL A 128 -13.83 1.66 7.77
N THR A 129 -13.82 2.89 8.30
CA THR A 129 -13.66 3.20 9.72
C THR A 129 -14.68 2.46 10.59
N LYS A 130 -15.92 2.31 10.11
CA LYS A 130 -17.00 1.60 10.84
C LYS A 130 -16.95 0.09 10.63
N ASP A 131 -16.76 -0.35 9.38
CA ASP A 131 -16.81 -1.74 8.96
C ASP A 131 -15.66 -2.57 9.52
N ALA A 132 -14.44 -2.01 9.61
CA ALA A 132 -13.23 -2.72 10.02
C ALA A 132 -13.36 -3.45 11.37
N SER A 133 -14.05 -2.84 12.34
CA SER A 133 -14.27 -3.44 13.67
C SER A 133 -15.14 -4.70 13.65
N SER A 134 -15.92 -4.90 12.59
CA SER A 134 -16.80 -6.06 12.41
C SER A 134 -16.16 -7.20 11.61
N GLN A 135 -15.01 -6.95 10.98
CA GLN A 135 -14.30 -7.94 10.19
C GLN A 135 -13.39 -8.81 11.06
N ASN A 136 -13.25 -10.08 10.69
CA ASN A 136 -12.34 -11.00 11.39
C ASN A 136 -10.89 -10.82 10.89
N CYS A 137 -10.21 -9.80 11.40
CA CYS A 137 -8.84 -9.43 11.05
C CYS A 137 -7.97 -9.41 12.32
N PRO A 138 -7.75 -10.56 12.98
CA PRO A 138 -7.15 -10.62 14.33
C PRO A 138 -5.72 -10.05 14.44
N LYS A 139 -5.02 -9.86 13.31
CA LYS A 139 -3.70 -9.24 13.26
C LYS A 139 -3.72 -7.75 12.91
N GLY A 140 -4.88 -7.20 12.55
CA GLY A 140 -5.05 -5.79 12.24
C GLY A 140 -5.48 -5.53 10.79
N VAL A 141 -5.68 -4.25 10.51
CA VAL A 141 -6.25 -3.76 9.26
C VAL A 141 -5.34 -2.68 8.68
N VAL A 142 -5.08 -2.80 7.39
CA VAL A 142 -4.46 -1.75 6.57
C VAL A 142 -5.46 -1.21 5.57
N VAL A 143 -5.32 0.06 5.22
CA VAL A 143 -6.12 0.77 4.25
C VAL A 143 -5.16 1.40 3.24
N ASN A 144 -5.43 1.21 1.95
CA ASN A 144 -4.70 1.83 0.87
C ASN A 144 -5.60 2.82 0.14
N MET A 145 -5.10 4.04 -0.05
CA MET A 145 -5.71 5.07 -0.90
C MET A 145 -4.71 5.53 -1.96
N SER A 146 -4.71 4.85 -3.11
CA SER A 146 -3.90 5.18 -4.28
C SER A 146 -4.57 6.25 -5.16
N LEU A 147 -5.14 7.27 -4.51
CA LEU A 147 -5.90 8.35 -5.12
C LEU A 147 -5.49 9.69 -4.49
N GLY A 148 -5.82 10.78 -5.16
CA GLY A 148 -5.57 12.12 -4.65
C GLY A 148 -6.37 13.19 -5.39
N GLY A 149 -6.39 14.37 -4.80
CA GLY A 149 -6.94 15.58 -5.40
C GLY A 149 -6.43 16.82 -4.67
N PRO A 150 -6.94 18.02 -5.02
CA PRO A 150 -6.58 19.25 -4.34
C PRO A 150 -6.78 19.14 -2.83
N SER A 151 -5.94 19.85 -2.06
CA SER A 151 -6.04 19.90 -0.60
C SER A 151 -7.48 20.13 -0.11
N SER A 152 -7.92 19.30 0.83
CA SER A 152 -9.26 19.32 1.39
C SER A 152 -9.24 18.95 2.86
N SER A 153 -9.61 19.89 3.72
CA SER A 153 -9.73 19.67 5.17
C SER A 153 -10.71 18.56 5.53
N ALA A 154 -11.76 18.36 4.72
CA ALA A 154 -12.74 17.30 4.93
C ALA A 154 -12.16 15.91 4.63
N VAL A 155 -11.37 15.78 3.55
CA VAL A 155 -10.70 14.51 3.21
C VAL A 155 -9.61 14.21 4.23
N ASN A 156 -8.79 15.20 4.61
CA ASN A 156 -7.76 15.03 5.64
C ASN A 156 -8.38 14.63 6.98
N ARG A 157 -9.50 15.26 7.39
CA ARG A 157 -10.21 14.84 8.60
C ARG A 157 -10.67 13.38 8.53
N ALA A 158 -11.24 12.95 7.41
CA ALA A 158 -11.66 11.56 7.24
C ALA A 158 -10.46 10.58 7.30
N ALA A 159 -9.29 10.99 6.79
CA ALA A 159 -8.06 10.20 6.88
C ALA A 159 -7.57 10.07 8.33
N ALA A 160 -7.58 11.18 9.08
CA ALA A 160 -7.30 11.17 10.51
C ALA A 160 -8.29 10.31 11.32
N GLU A 161 -9.55 10.20 10.87
CA GLU A 161 -10.56 9.33 11.51
C GLU A 161 -10.28 7.83 11.24
N ILE A 162 -9.74 7.46 10.07
CA ILE A 162 -9.26 6.09 9.80
C ILE A 162 -8.13 5.72 10.77
N THR A 163 -7.12 6.58 10.90
CA THR A 163 -5.94 6.31 11.74
C THR A 163 -6.31 6.29 13.22
N SER A 164 -7.17 7.22 13.65
CA SER A 164 -7.71 7.28 15.02
C SER A 164 -8.56 6.05 15.39
N ALA A 165 -9.15 5.36 14.42
CA ALA A 165 -9.86 4.10 14.64
C ALA A 165 -8.92 2.89 14.77
N GLY A 166 -7.60 3.09 14.79
CA GLY A 166 -6.62 2.03 14.93
C GLY A 166 -6.38 1.24 13.65
N LEU A 167 -6.57 1.87 12.49
CA LEU A 167 -6.29 1.31 11.18
C LEU A 167 -5.03 1.97 10.59
N PHE A 168 -4.17 1.19 9.93
CA PHE A 168 -3.04 1.77 9.22
C PHE A 168 -3.51 2.33 7.88
N LEU A 169 -3.11 3.55 7.53
CA LEU A 169 -3.50 4.20 6.28
C LEU A 169 -2.25 4.53 5.45
N ALA A 170 -2.10 3.90 4.28
CA ALA A 170 -1.11 4.27 3.28
C ALA A 170 -1.77 5.10 2.17
N VAL A 171 -1.11 6.18 1.76
CA VAL A 171 -1.63 7.12 0.74
C VAL A 171 -0.55 7.42 -0.30
N ALA A 172 -0.96 7.64 -1.55
CA ALA A 172 -0.05 8.05 -2.61
C ALA A 172 0.31 9.54 -2.48
N ALA A 173 1.59 9.90 -2.64
CA ALA A 173 2.02 11.31 -2.58
C ALA A 173 1.48 12.18 -3.73
N GLY A 174 1.11 11.58 -4.86
CA GLY A 174 0.70 12.25 -6.10
C GLY A 174 1.78 12.21 -7.19
N ASN A 175 1.43 12.62 -8.41
CA ASN A 175 2.21 12.36 -9.63
C ASN A 175 2.53 13.63 -10.44
N GLU A 176 2.61 14.77 -9.78
CA GLU A 176 2.74 16.09 -10.40
C GLU A 176 4.13 16.72 -10.25
N ALA A 177 5.09 15.98 -9.69
CA ALA A 177 6.43 16.48 -9.35
C ALA A 177 6.39 17.78 -8.54
N THR A 178 5.51 17.82 -7.54
CA THR A 178 5.30 18.99 -6.67
C THR A 178 5.31 18.59 -5.19
N ASP A 179 5.14 19.57 -4.30
CA ASP A 179 5.02 19.35 -2.86
C ASP A 179 3.72 18.59 -2.54
N ALA A 180 3.84 17.40 -1.97
CA ALA A 180 2.75 16.52 -1.60
C ALA A 180 1.78 17.15 -0.57
N SER A 181 2.24 18.16 0.20
CA SER A 181 1.40 18.90 1.14
C SER A 181 0.27 19.70 0.47
N SER A 182 0.33 19.89 -0.85
CA SER A 182 -0.72 20.53 -1.65
C SER A 182 -1.88 19.61 -2.03
N SER A 183 -1.76 18.30 -1.75
CA SER A 183 -2.73 17.27 -2.15
C SER A 183 -3.33 16.55 -0.94
N SER A 184 -4.55 16.06 -1.08
CA SER A 184 -5.23 15.24 -0.05
C SER A 184 -5.57 13.85 -0.59
N PRO A 185 -5.43 12.78 0.22
CA PRO A 185 -5.08 12.77 1.65
C PRO A 185 -3.57 12.84 1.97
N ALA A 186 -2.67 12.99 0.98
CA ALA A 186 -1.22 13.02 1.18
C ALA A 186 -0.71 14.07 2.18
N SER A 187 -1.45 15.17 2.38
CA SER A 187 -1.14 16.22 3.35
C SER A 187 -1.64 15.94 4.78
N GLU A 188 -2.26 14.79 5.05
CA GLU A 188 -2.68 14.40 6.39
C GLU A 188 -1.53 13.71 7.13
N GLU A 189 -1.04 14.31 8.21
CA GLU A 189 0.19 13.91 8.93
C GLU A 189 0.15 12.52 9.58
N SER A 190 -1.01 12.00 9.95
CA SER A 190 -1.20 10.67 10.52
C SER A 190 -1.24 9.55 9.48
N ALA A 191 -1.44 9.88 8.20
CA ALA A 191 -1.36 8.93 7.10
C ALA A 191 0.11 8.67 6.71
N CYS A 192 0.42 7.43 6.32
CA CYS A 192 1.74 7.07 5.82
C CYS A 192 1.81 7.40 4.32
N THR A 193 2.44 8.52 3.98
CA THR A 193 2.49 9.08 2.63
C THR A 193 3.69 8.57 1.85
N VAL A 194 3.42 8.09 0.63
CA VAL A 194 4.37 7.26 -0.11
C VAL A 194 4.76 7.90 -1.44
N GLY A 195 6.06 8.20 -1.57
CA GLY A 195 6.69 8.58 -2.83
C GLY A 195 7.09 7.37 -3.69
N ALA A 196 7.33 7.59 -4.98
CA ALA A 196 7.62 6.54 -5.95
C ALA A 196 9.08 6.50 -6.36
N THR A 197 9.64 5.30 -6.47
CA THR A 197 10.98 5.05 -7.04
C THR A 197 10.91 4.17 -8.28
N ASP A 198 12.00 4.18 -9.05
CA ASP A 198 12.23 3.23 -10.13
C ASP A 198 13.23 2.13 -9.75
N LYS A 199 13.42 1.17 -10.67
CA LYS A 199 14.30 0.00 -10.50
C LYS A 199 15.80 0.32 -10.39
N THR A 200 16.19 1.58 -10.63
CA THR A 200 17.58 2.05 -10.56
C THR A 200 17.86 2.82 -9.26
N ASP A 201 16.95 2.73 -8.29
CA ASP A 201 16.99 3.48 -7.04
C ASP A 201 17.07 4.99 -7.30
N THR A 202 16.24 5.50 -8.21
CA THR A 202 16.03 6.93 -8.43
C THR A 202 14.60 7.29 -8.06
N LEU A 203 14.40 8.46 -7.45
CA LEU A 203 13.07 9.03 -7.25
C LEU A 203 12.41 9.21 -8.62
N ALA A 204 11.20 8.68 -8.80
CA ALA A 204 10.50 8.78 -10.07
C ALA A 204 10.23 10.24 -10.42
N GLU A 205 10.46 10.63 -11.68
CA GLU A 205 10.36 12.03 -12.12
C GLU A 205 9.00 12.68 -11.90
N TYR A 206 7.94 11.87 -11.78
CA TYR A 206 6.58 12.30 -11.51
C TYR A 206 6.25 12.36 -10.01
N SER A 207 7.05 11.73 -9.14
CA SER A 207 6.69 11.60 -7.72
C SER A 207 6.61 12.98 -7.07
N ASN A 208 5.50 13.25 -6.40
CA ASN A 208 5.47 14.34 -5.44
C ASN A 208 6.45 14.07 -4.29
N PHE A 209 6.89 15.14 -3.66
CA PHE A 209 7.97 15.17 -2.67
C PHE A 209 7.60 16.12 -1.53
N GLY A 210 8.51 16.33 -0.58
CA GLY A 210 8.38 17.28 0.52
C GLY A 210 8.22 16.61 1.87
N SER A 211 8.12 17.45 2.91
CA SER A 211 8.21 17.03 4.32
C SER A 211 7.11 16.09 4.80
N VAL A 212 6.01 15.96 4.06
CA VAL A 212 4.90 15.04 4.39
C VAL A 212 5.11 13.64 3.82
N VAL A 213 6.13 13.40 2.99
CA VAL A 213 6.45 12.05 2.49
C VAL A 213 7.29 11.31 3.54
N ASP A 214 6.73 10.24 4.09
CA ASP A 214 7.37 9.45 5.16
C ASP A 214 8.41 8.47 4.62
N LEU A 215 8.12 7.88 3.45
CA LEU A 215 8.91 6.82 2.86
C LEU A 215 8.66 6.67 1.36
N LEU A 216 9.56 5.93 0.73
CA LEU A 216 9.61 5.70 -0.71
C LEU A 216 9.41 4.22 -0.99
N ALA A 217 8.71 3.90 -2.08
CA ALA A 217 8.47 2.53 -2.51
C ALA A 217 8.47 2.39 -4.04
N PRO A 218 8.67 1.17 -4.57
CA PRO A 218 8.61 0.91 -6.01
C PRO A 218 7.31 1.42 -6.66
N GLY A 219 7.42 2.37 -7.59
CA GLY A 219 6.26 2.98 -8.24
C GLY A 219 6.32 2.97 -9.77
N THR A 220 7.48 2.80 -10.40
CA THR A 220 7.64 2.84 -11.87
C THR A 220 7.62 1.43 -12.47
N ASP A 221 6.90 1.22 -13.57
CA ASP A 221 6.83 -0.05 -14.28
C ASP A 221 6.47 -1.24 -13.36
N ILE A 222 5.44 -1.06 -12.55
CA ILE A 222 4.98 -2.08 -11.60
C ILE A 222 3.99 -3.01 -12.30
N LYS A 223 4.34 -4.30 -12.36
CA LYS A 223 3.46 -5.35 -12.87
C LYS A 223 2.55 -5.87 -11.76
N SER A 224 1.25 -5.85 -11.99
CA SER A 224 0.26 -6.44 -11.07
C SER A 224 -0.97 -6.94 -11.81
N THR A 225 -1.95 -7.45 -11.06
CA THR A 225 -3.25 -7.92 -11.55
C THR A 225 -4.02 -6.82 -12.27
N TRP A 226 -4.90 -7.20 -13.19
CA TRP A 226 -5.74 -6.28 -13.96
C TRP A 226 -7.08 -6.95 -14.22
N ASN A 227 -8.06 -6.17 -14.68
CA ASN A 227 -9.37 -6.70 -15.05
C ASN A 227 -9.29 -7.84 -16.09
N ASP A 228 -10.31 -8.68 -16.10
CA ASP A 228 -10.47 -9.85 -16.99
C ASP A 228 -9.45 -10.97 -16.73
N GLY A 229 -8.85 -11.03 -15.54
CA GLY A 229 -7.84 -12.03 -15.19
C GLY A 229 -6.46 -11.80 -15.81
N ARG A 230 -6.20 -10.59 -16.33
CA ARG A 230 -4.94 -10.21 -16.97
C ARG A 230 -4.00 -9.55 -15.98
N THR A 231 -2.82 -9.18 -16.45
CA THR A 231 -1.87 -8.34 -15.71
C THR A 231 -1.55 -7.09 -16.51
N LYS A 232 -1.17 -6.01 -15.84
CA LYS A 232 -0.73 -4.76 -16.50
C LYS A 232 0.49 -4.18 -15.80
N ILE A 233 1.35 -3.54 -16.59
CA ILE A 233 2.48 -2.73 -16.12
C ILE A 233 2.04 -1.27 -16.22
N ILE A 234 2.06 -0.56 -15.10
CA ILE A 234 1.77 0.88 -15.01
C ILE A 234 2.67 1.52 -13.95
N SER A 235 2.73 2.86 -13.98
CA SER A 235 3.59 3.66 -13.12
C SER A 235 2.76 4.71 -12.36
N GLY A 236 3.17 5.01 -11.14
CA GLY A 236 2.60 6.07 -10.30
C GLY A 236 2.94 5.89 -8.82
N THR A 237 2.81 6.95 -8.02
CA THR A 237 2.77 6.83 -6.54
C THR A 237 1.61 5.95 -6.07
N SER A 238 0.56 5.84 -6.89
CA SER A 238 -0.52 4.86 -6.77
C SER A 238 -0.05 3.40 -6.79
N MET A 239 1.11 3.11 -7.38
CA MET A 239 1.73 1.78 -7.37
C MET A 239 2.76 1.62 -6.24
N ALA A 240 3.30 2.72 -5.72
CA ALA A 240 4.19 2.73 -4.56
C ALA A 240 3.41 2.51 -3.26
N SER A 241 2.33 3.25 -3.04
CA SER A 241 1.46 3.15 -1.86
C SER A 241 1.01 1.71 -1.51
N PRO A 242 0.58 0.85 -2.47
CA PRO A 242 0.17 -0.51 -2.14
C PRO A 242 1.33 -1.44 -1.74
N HIS A 243 2.57 -1.15 -2.10
CA HIS A 243 3.70 -1.88 -1.52
C HIS A 243 3.81 -1.60 -0.01
N VAL A 244 3.53 -0.37 0.42
CA VAL A 244 3.55 0.04 1.84
C VAL A 244 2.35 -0.52 2.59
N ALA A 245 1.14 -0.46 2.01
CA ALA A 245 -0.02 -1.11 2.61
C ALA A 245 0.19 -2.63 2.75
N GLY A 246 0.75 -3.27 1.72
CA GLY A 246 1.14 -4.68 1.75
C GLY A 246 2.20 -4.97 2.81
N LEU A 247 3.21 -4.10 2.94
CA LEU A 247 4.24 -4.23 3.96
C LEU A 247 3.68 -4.05 5.39
N GLY A 248 2.68 -3.18 5.55
CA GLY A 248 1.91 -3.05 6.79
C GLY A 248 1.21 -4.34 7.17
N ALA A 249 0.48 -4.93 6.22
CA ALA A 249 -0.16 -6.23 6.44
C ALA A 249 0.88 -7.34 6.75
N TYR A 250 2.03 -7.33 6.09
CA TYR A 250 3.13 -8.24 6.36
C TYR A 250 3.63 -8.12 7.81
N PHE A 251 3.99 -6.92 8.26
CA PHE A 251 4.48 -6.70 9.62
C PHE A 251 3.42 -6.95 10.71
N LEU A 252 2.16 -6.63 10.45
CA LEU A 252 1.05 -6.99 11.32
C LEU A 252 0.90 -8.52 11.45
N GLY A 253 1.09 -9.27 10.35
CA GLY A 253 1.16 -10.73 10.35
C GLY A 253 2.27 -11.27 11.27
N LEU A 254 3.42 -10.61 11.26
CA LEU A 254 4.57 -10.87 12.15
C LEU A 254 4.33 -10.45 13.61
N GLY A 255 3.21 -9.82 13.94
CA GLY A 255 2.83 -9.43 15.29
C GLY A 255 3.17 -7.99 15.68
N GLN A 256 3.56 -7.15 14.72
CA GLN A 256 3.61 -5.71 14.96
C GLN A 256 2.21 -5.15 15.22
N LYS A 257 2.16 -3.94 15.79
CA LYS A 257 0.90 -3.22 16.06
C LYS A 257 0.69 -2.14 15.02
N VAL A 258 -0.57 -1.75 14.81
CA VAL A 258 -0.92 -0.63 13.91
C VAL A 258 -0.35 0.70 14.42
N GLN A 259 -0.42 0.95 15.73
CA GLN A 259 0.14 2.16 16.32
C GLN A 259 1.67 2.19 16.13
N GLY A 260 2.17 3.26 15.48
CA GLY A 260 3.59 3.42 15.16
C GLY A 260 4.07 2.56 13.99
N LEU A 261 3.17 1.97 13.20
CA LEU A 261 3.56 1.06 12.12
C LEU A 261 4.30 1.77 10.97
N CYS A 262 3.94 3.02 10.63
CA CYS A 262 4.68 3.79 9.62
C CYS A 262 6.11 4.07 10.10
N ASP A 263 6.27 4.56 11.33
CA ASP A 263 7.59 4.78 11.96
C ASP A 263 8.43 3.50 11.98
N TYR A 264 7.81 2.36 12.32
CA TYR A 264 8.49 1.07 12.28
C TYR A 264 9.00 0.71 10.87
N MET A 265 8.21 0.96 9.83
CA MET A 265 8.67 0.78 8.44
C MET A 265 9.79 1.76 8.08
N VAL A 266 9.71 3.00 8.56
CA VAL A 266 10.77 3.99 8.38
C VAL A 266 12.04 3.45 9.03
N GLU A 267 12.01 2.96 10.26
CA GLU A 267 13.18 2.39 10.95
C GLU A 267 13.78 1.18 10.22
N LYS A 268 12.94 0.32 9.62
CA LYS A 268 13.38 -0.86 8.85
C LYS A 268 13.84 -0.54 7.43
N GLY A 269 13.44 0.61 6.88
CA GLY A 269 13.76 1.01 5.52
C GLY A 269 15.25 1.31 5.31
N LEU A 270 15.70 1.14 4.07
CA LEU A 270 17.04 1.46 3.63
C LEU A 270 17.20 2.97 3.51
N LYS A 271 18.22 3.52 4.17
CA LYS A 271 18.46 4.96 4.29
C LYS A 271 19.38 5.46 3.21
N ASP A 272 19.03 6.60 2.61
CA ASP A 272 19.90 7.34 1.68
C ASP A 272 20.34 6.53 0.44
N VAL A 273 19.58 5.49 0.08
CA VAL A 273 19.85 4.65 -1.10
C VAL A 273 19.21 5.18 -2.37
N ILE A 274 18.19 6.06 -2.26
CA ILE A 274 17.50 6.61 -3.43
C ILE A 274 18.18 7.89 -3.90
N GLN A 275 18.45 7.97 -5.20
CA GLN A 275 19.03 9.11 -5.87
C GLN A 275 17.96 10.17 -6.20
N SER A 276 18.39 11.42 -6.34
CA SER A 276 17.55 12.55 -6.75
C SER A 276 16.39 12.89 -5.80
N VAL A 277 16.49 12.51 -4.52
CA VAL A 277 15.51 12.89 -3.48
C VAL A 277 15.76 14.34 -3.03
N PRO A 278 14.76 15.24 -3.08
CA PRO A 278 14.86 16.59 -2.53
C PRO A 278 15.21 16.58 -1.04
N SER A 279 15.96 17.60 -0.58
CA SER A 279 16.52 17.63 0.78
C SER A 279 15.50 17.69 1.91
N ASP A 280 14.27 18.10 1.61
CA ASP A 280 13.14 18.18 2.54
C ASP A 280 12.24 16.93 2.50
N THR A 281 12.64 15.88 1.79
CA THR A 281 11.90 14.64 1.60
C THR A 281 12.63 13.48 2.27
N ALA A 282 11.92 12.59 2.97
CA ALA A 282 12.54 11.43 3.60
C ALA A 282 13.13 10.47 2.54
N ASN A 283 14.45 10.24 2.59
CA ASN A 283 15.13 9.27 1.73
C ASN A 283 15.17 7.88 2.39
N VAL A 284 14.01 7.23 2.44
CA VAL A 284 13.83 5.93 3.09
C VAL A 284 13.09 5.00 2.16
N LEU A 285 13.80 4.05 1.55
CA LEU A 285 13.17 3.01 0.75
C LEU A 285 12.66 1.89 1.67
N ILE A 286 11.40 1.49 1.54
CA ILE A 286 10.85 0.41 2.34
C ILE A 286 11.59 -0.92 2.16
N ASN A 287 11.70 -1.68 3.23
CA ASN A 287 12.29 -3.02 3.24
C ASN A 287 11.56 -3.92 4.25
N ASN A 288 11.41 -5.20 3.93
CA ASN A 288 10.70 -6.16 4.79
C ASN A 288 11.57 -6.79 5.89
N GLY A 289 12.87 -6.47 5.93
CA GLY A 289 13.85 -6.98 6.89
C GLY A 289 14.49 -8.32 6.49
N GLU A 290 13.93 -9.01 5.50
CA GLU A 290 14.50 -10.24 4.94
C GLU A 290 15.58 -9.87 3.92
N GLY A 291 16.76 -10.48 4.02
CA GLY A 291 17.93 -10.12 3.20
C GLY A 291 18.99 -9.29 3.92
N SER A 292 18.86 -9.08 5.24
CA SER A 292 19.96 -8.63 6.09
C SER A 292 20.85 -9.83 6.49
N ALA A 293 21.89 -10.10 5.70
CA ALA A 293 23.03 -10.94 6.08
C ALA A 293 24.31 -10.44 5.40
#